data_AF-A0A4Y5Z139-F1
#
_entry.id   AF-A0A4Y5Z139-F1
#
_cell.length_a   1.000
_cell.length_b   1.000
_cell.length_c   1.000
_cell.angle_alpha   90.00
_cell.angle_beta   90.00
_cell.angle_gamma   90.00
#
_symmetry.space_group_name_H-M   'P 1'
#
loop_
_entity.id
_entity.type
_entity.pdbx_description
1 polymer ?
#
loop_
_entity_poly.entity_id
_entity_poly.type
_entity_poly.pdbx_seq_one_letter_code
_entity_poly.pdbx_strand_id
1 'polypeptide(L)'
;MKFLVLSILITFGFIRPAFAEDGCPSGQYPQQGNGWRSCVPAGNSTPQGSDSQFVQPYREARWIALTADTTEGVLGHSADSRTEDEAVRSAIADCTAQGGRSCKVVTSAKNGCIAIAVGDTRFEADSGRTADEASTKVIDECTKYPSKNCKILYSGCVKPVLR
;
A
#
# COMPACT_ATOMS: atom_id res chain seq x y z
N MET A 1 47.46 51.64 -53.85
CA MET A 1 47.63 50.77 -52.66
C MET A 1 47.44 51.55 -51.37
N LYS A 2 46.25 52.12 -51.11
CA LYS A 2 46.00 52.94 -49.89
C LYS A 2 44.57 52.88 -49.32
N PHE A 3 43.67 52.13 -49.95
CA PHE A 3 42.26 52.02 -49.51
C PHE A 3 41.90 50.67 -48.87
N LEU A 4 42.80 49.68 -48.87
CA LEU A 4 42.52 48.34 -48.33
C LEU A 4 42.86 48.21 -46.83
N VAL A 5 43.57 49.19 -46.25
CA VAL A 5 43.97 49.17 -44.84
C VAL A 5 42.89 49.76 -43.92
N LEU A 6 41.94 50.53 -44.47
CA LEU A 6 40.90 51.19 -43.67
C LEU A 6 39.70 50.29 -43.33
N SER A 7 39.50 49.18 -44.06
CA SER A 7 38.37 48.26 -43.83
C SER A 7 38.63 47.19 -42.77
N ILE A 8 39.87 47.03 -42.29
CA ILE A 8 40.21 46.05 -41.23
C ILE A 8 40.19 46.70 -39.83
N LEU A 9 40.25 48.03 -39.73
CA LEU A 9 40.30 48.72 -38.43
C LEU A 9 38.93 49.02 -37.79
N ILE A 10 37.81 48.77 -38.49
CA ILE A 10 36.46 49.13 -38.01
C ILE A 10 35.72 47.91 -37.41
N THR A 11 36.23 46.69 -37.54
CA THR A 11 35.60 45.47 -37.00
C THR A 11 36.11 45.04 -35.61
N PHE A 12 37.08 45.75 -35.02
CA PHE A 12 37.66 45.39 -33.72
C PHE A 12 37.00 46.08 -32.50
N GLY A 13 35.90 46.82 -32.69
CA GLY A 13 35.33 47.74 -31.69
C GLY A 13 34.11 47.26 -30.89
N PHE A 14 33.68 46.01 -30.99
CA PHE A 14 32.47 45.53 -30.27
C PHE A 14 32.68 44.18 -29.59
N ILE A 15 33.63 44.09 -28.66
CA ILE A 15 33.63 43.01 -27.67
C ILE A 15 32.96 43.56 -26.41
N ARG A 16 31.67 43.27 -26.24
CA ARG A 16 30.98 43.54 -24.97
C ARG A 16 31.45 42.51 -23.93
N PRO A 17 31.84 42.91 -22.71
CA PRO A 17 32.01 41.94 -21.63
C PRO A 17 30.65 41.30 -21.35
N ALA A 18 30.52 40.02 -21.69
CA ALA A 18 29.43 39.18 -21.22
C ALA A 18 29.79 38.73 -19.81
N PHE A 19 29.26 39.39 -18.79
CA PHE A 19 29.26 38.85 -17.44
C PHE A 19 28.28 37.69 -17.43
N ALA A 20 28.80 36.47 -17.58
CA ALA A 20 28.03 35.24 -17.41
C ALA A 20 27.85 34.96 -15.91
N GLU A 21 27.19 35.86 -15.20
CA GLU A 21 26.69 35.63 -13.85
C GLU A 21 25.18 35.62 -14.01
N ASP A 22 24.57 34.44 -14.02
CA ASP A 22 23.16 34.13 -14.32
C ASP A 22 22.13 34.74 -13.32
N GLY A 23 22.39 35.97 -12.84
CA GLY A 23 21.59 36.70 -11.86
C GLY A 23 21.87 36.32 -10.41
N CYS A 24 22.94 35.56 -10.13
CA CYS A 24 23.29 35.11 -8.78
C CYS A 24 24.47 35.90 -8.17
N PRO A 25 24.48 36.13 -6.84
CA PRO A 25 25.61 36.73 -6.14
C PRO A 25 26.90 35.91 -6.30
N SER A 26 28.06 36.56 -6.17
CA SER A 26 29.37 35.88 -6.29
C SER A 26 29.46 34.67 -5.35
N GLY A 27 29.89 33.53 -5.91
CA GLY A 27 29.95 32.25 -5.21
C GLY A 27 28.64 31.47 -5.19
N GLN A 28 27.63 31.86 -5.98
CA GLN A 28 26.39 31.12 -6.15
C GLN A 28 26.09 30.85 -7.63
N TYR A 29 25.31 29.80 -7.91
CA TYR A 29 24.85 29.45 -9.25
C TYR A 29 23.32 29.23 -9.25
N PRO A 30 22.63 29.46 -10.39
CA PRO A 30 21.19 29.27 -10.47
C PRO A 30 20.79 27.78 -10.44
N GLN A 31 19.73 27.46 -9.72
CA GLN A 31 18.94 26.24 -9.91
C GLN A 31 17.50 26.61 -10.26
N GLN A 32 16.90 25.85 -11.17
CA GLN A 32 15.56 26.12 -11.70
C GLN A 32 14.75 24.83 -11.89
N GLY A 33 13.43 24.95 -11.80
CA GLY A 33 12.47 23.89 -12.12
C GLY A 33 11.14 24.48 -12.58
N ASN A 34 10.06 23.70 -12.53
CA ASN A 34 8.73 24.12 -13.02
C ASN A 34 8.17 25.31 -12.21
N GLY A 35 8.50 26.54 -12.63
CA GLY A 35 8.01 27.79 -12.06
C GLY A 35 8.84 28.38 -10.91
N TRP A 36 10.00 27.81 -10.57
CA TRP A 36 10.87 28.34 -9.51
C TRP A 36 12.32 28.51 -9.98
N ARG A 37 13.00 29.52 -9.42
CA ARG A 37 14.43 29.79 -9.63
C ARG A 37 15.05 30.29 -8.32
N SER A 38 16.22 29.77 -7.95
CA SER A 38 16.97 30.23 -6.77
C SER A 38 18.48 30.11 -6.98
N CYS A 39 19.25 30.89 -6.24
CA CYS A 39 20.71 30.82 -6.24
C CYS A 39 21.19 29.96 -5.07
N VAL A 40 22.13 29.04 -5.33
CA VAL A 40 22.70 28.15 -4.31
C VAL A 40 24.23 28.28 -4.27
N PRO A 41 24.88 28.15 -3.09
CA PRO A 41 26.33 28.29 -2.96
C PRO A 41 27.12 27.24 -3.75
N ALA A 42 28.13 27.69 -4.50
CA ALA A 42 29.13 26.85 -5.15
C ALA A 42 30.15 26.38 -4.10
N GLY A 43 29.86 25.30 -3.39
CA GLY A 43 30.78 24.81 -2.35
C GLY A 43 30.33 23.57 -1.60
N ASN A 44 29.03 23.31 -1.58
CA ASN A 44 28.57 21.99 -1.18
C ASN A 44 28.44 21.18 -2.46
N SER A 45 29.41 20.27 -2.66
CA SER A 45 29.11 19.01 -3.31
C SER A 45 27.72 18.62 -2.83
N THR A 46 26.78 18.51 -3.77
CA THR A 46 25.50 17.86 -3.51
C THR A 46 25.86 16.68 -2.62
N PRO A 47 25.22 16.45 -1.46
CA PRO A 47 25.14 15.08 -1.04
C PRO A 47 24.61 14.40 -2.30
N GLN A 48 25.43 13.54 -2.91
CA GLN A 48 24.93 12.46 -3.71
C GLN A 48 24.19 11.59 -2.70
N GLY A 49 23.11 12.16 -2.16
CA GLY A 49 22.23 11.57 -1.20
C GLY A 49 21.65 10.45 -2.01
N SER A 50 22.00 9.24 -1.57
CA SER A 50 21.37 8.00 -1.96
C SER A 50 19.99 8.31 -2.51
N ASP A 51 19.84 8.15 -3.83
CA ASP A 51 18.65 8.47 -4.62
C ASP A 51 17.41 8.13 -3.80
N SER A 52 16.88 9.10 -3.05
CA SER A 52 15.77 8.87 -2.15
C SER A 52 14.56 8.93 -3.07
N GLN A 53 14.36 7.83 -3.80
CA GLN A 53 13.23 7.67 -4.69
C GLN A 53 11.98 7.98 -3.87
N PHE A 54 11.28 9.03 -4.27
CA PHE A 54 9.97 9.31 -3.72
C PHE A 54 9.07 8.12 -4.06
N VAL A 55 8.76 7.31 -3.05
CA VAL A 55 7.79 6.23 -3.17
C VAL A 55 6.41 6.85 -2.98
N GLN A 56 5.61 6.87 -4.05
CA GLN A 56 4.22 7.28 -3.99
C GLN A 56 3.46 6.39 -2.99
N PRO A 57 2.59 6.94 -2.15
CA PRO A 57 1.84 6.13 -1.20
C PRO A 57 0.96 5.13 -1.95
N TYR A 58 1.01 3.86 -1.56
CA TYR A 58 0.22 2.80 -2.19
C TYR A 58 -0.60 2.03 -1.17
N ARG A 59 -1.64 1.38 -1.67
CA ARG A 59 -2.57 0.60 -0.86
C ARG A 59 -2.09 -0.86 -0.81
N GLU A 60 -1.55 -1.26 0.32
CA GLU A 60 -1.15 -2.65 0.56
C GLU A 60 -2.35 -3.47 1.03
N ALA A 61 -2.60 -4.60 0.37
CA ALA A 61 -3.71 -5.47 0.72
C ALA A 61 -3.52 -6.14 2.10
N ARG A 62 -4.65 -6.43 2.74
CA ARG A 62 -4.71 -7.21 3.96
C ARG A 62 -5.63 -8.41 3.79
N TRP A 63 -5.29 -9.49 4.46
CA TRP A 63 -5.96 -10.77 4.39
C TRP A 63 -6.41 -11.22 5.77
N ILE A 64 -7.55 -11.90 5.79
CA ILE A 64 -8.12 -12.55 6.96
C ILE A 64 -8.51 -13.97 6.59
N ALA A 65 -8.38 -14.90 7.52
CA ALA A 65 -8.81 -16.29 7.36
C ALA A 65 -9.49 -16.75 8.65
N LEU A 66 -10.43 -17.68 8.50
CA LEU A 66 -11.09 -18.38 9.58
C LEU A 66 -10.89 -19.88 9.38
N THR A 67 -10.66 -20.55 10.49
CA THR A 67 -10.50 -21.99 10.61
C THR A 67 -11.46 -22.52 11.67
N ALA A 68 -11.83 -23.79 11.51
CA ALA A 68 -12.62 -24.51 12.48
C ALA A 68 -12.03 -25.91 12.68
N ASP A 69 -12.06 -26.38 13.92
CA ASP A 69 -12.07 -27.79 14.27
C ASP A 69 -13.49 -28.15 14.70
N THR A 70 -14.19 -28.86 13.82
CA THR A 70 -15.60 -29.24 14.03
C THR A 70 -15.76 -30.37 15.03
N THR A 71 -14.69 -31.11 15.32
CA THR A 71 -14.71 -32.22 16.29
C THR A 71 -14.61 -31.68 17.71
N GLU A 72 -13.72 -30.71 17.93
CA GLU A 72 -13.48 -30.09 19.24
C GLU A 72 -14.31 -28.81 19.45
N GLY A 73 -14.98 -28.30 18.41
CA GLY A 73 -15.81 -27.09 18.49
C GLY A 73 -14.99 -25.80 18.62
N VAL A 74 -13.78 -25.77 18.07
CA VAL A 74 -12.82 -24.66 18.20
C VAL A 74 -12.76 -23.85 16.92
N LEU A 75 -12.74 -22.53 17.04
CA LEU A 75 -12.48 -21.61 15.93
C LEU A 75 -11.08 -21.01 16.07
N GLY A 76 -10.47 -20.68 14.94
CA GLY A 76 -9.28 -19.84 14.92
C GLY A 76 -9.31 -18.88 13.77
N HIS A 77 -8.79 -17.68 13.97
CA HIS A 77 -8.86 -16.60 13.00
C HIS A 77 -7.55 -15.85 12.93
N SER A 78 -7.29 -15.23 11.79
CA SER A 78 -6.20 -14.27 11.65
C SER A 78 -6.72 -12.84 11.69
N ALA A 79 -5.80 -11.89 11.72
CA ALA A 79 -6.09 -10.48 11.52
C ALA A 79 -4.97 -9.85 10.69
N ASP A 80 -5.34 -8.96 9.77
CA ASP A 80 -4.45 -8.05 9.03
C ASP A 80 -3.17 -8.66 8.43
N SER A 81 -3.24 -9.89 7.91
CA SER A 81 -2.09 -10.56 7.30
C SER A 81 -1.74 -9.97 5.93
N ARG A 82 -0.48 -10.02 5.50
CA ARG A 82 -0.04 -9.44 4.21
C ARG A 82 -0.35 -10.33 3.02
N THR A 83 -0.40 -11.63 3.25
CA THR A 83 -0.71 -12.66 2.25
C THR A 83 -1.80 -13.60 2.75
N GLU A 84 -2.45 -14.30 1.82
CA GLU A 84 -3.43 -15.33 2.16
C GLU A 84 -2.80 -16.48 2.96
N ASP A 85 -1.62 -16.96 2.55
CA ASP A 85 -0.90 -18.03 3.25
C ASP A 85 -0.51 -17.66 4.68
N GLU A 86 -0.15 -16.40 4.92
CA GLU A 86 0.09 -15.87 6.26
C GLU A 86 -1.21 -15.82 7.09
N ALA A 87 -2.32 -15.40 6.47
CA ALA A 87 -3.63 -15.40 7.11
C ALA A 87 -4.03 -16.83 7.52
N VAL A 88 -3.91 -17.79 6.61
CA VAL A 88 -4.24 -19.20 6.85
C VAL A 88 -3.39 -19.79 7.96
N ARG A 89 -2.06 -19.61 7.90
CA ARG A 89 -1.15 -20.12 8.94
C ARG A 89 -1.44 -19.51 10.31
N SER A 90 -1.74 -18.21 10.37
CA SER A 90 -2.07 -17.54 11.62
C SER A 90 -3.40 -18.01 12.19
N ALA A 91 -4.42 -18.20 11.35
CA ALA A 91 -5.71 -18.74 11.78
C ALA A 91 -5.61 -20.17 12.30
N ILE A 92 -4.82 -21.03 11.64
CA ILE A 92 -4.55 -22.40 12.10
C ILE A 92 -3.83 -22.36 13.45
N ALA A 93 -2.80 -21.52 13.59
CA ALA A 93 -2.07 -21.38 14.85
C ALA A 93 -2.98 -20.92 16.00
N ASP A 94 -3.89 -19.96 15.74
CA ASP A 94 -4.90 -19.52 16.70
C ASP A 94 -5.85 -20.66 17.10
N CYS A 95 -6.38 -21.41 16.13
CA CYS A 95 -7.23 -22.57 16.39
C CYS A 95 -6.51 -23.64 17.23
N THR A 96 -5.25 -23.94 16.91
CA THR A 96 -4.46 -24.91 17.69
C THR A 96 -4.15 -24.40 19.09
N ALA A 97 -3.86 -23.10 19.25
CA ALA A 97 -3.65 -22.49 20.57
C ALA A 97 -4.91 -22.53 21.44
N GLN A 98 -6.09 -22.50 20.82
CA GLN A 98 -7.38 -22.66 21.49
C GLN A 98 -7.77 -24.13 21.76
N GLY A 99 -6.90 -25.09 21.43
CA GLY A 99 -7.09 -26.51 21.73
C GLY A 99 -7.61 -27.35 20.56
N GLY A 100 -7.79 -26.77 19.38
CA GLY A 100 -8.13 -27.51 18.17
C GLY A 100 -6.99 -28.44 17.71
N ARG A 101 -7.34 -29.61 17.19
CA ARG A 101 -6.38 -30.65 16.77
C ARG A 101 -6.41 -30.90 15.27
N SER A 102 -7.58 -30.71 14.64
CA SER A 102 -7.81 -30.84 13.22
C SER A 102 -8.36 -29.54 12.62
N CYS A 103 -7.67 -28.43 12.90
CA CYS A 103 -8.00 -27.11 12.38
C CYS A 103 -7.94 -27.07 10.84
N LYS A 104 -9.06 -26.73 10.20
CA LYS A 104 -9.17 -26.56 8.74
C LYS A 104 -9.66 -25.17 8.40
N VAL A 105 -9.15 -24.59 7.32
CA VAL A 105 -9.65 -23.30 6.79
C VAL A 105 -11.08 -23.49 6.31
N VAL A 106 -11.98 -22.61 6.76
CA VAL A 106 -13.38 -22.60 6.34
C VAL A 106 -13.70 -21.41 5.44
N THR A 107 -12.99 -20.29 5.59
CA THR A 107 -13.09 -19.14 4.66
C THR A 107 -11.88 -18.22 4.79
N SER A 108 -11.62 -17.43 3.75
CA SER A 108 -10.60 -16.38 3.70
C SER A 108 -11.10 -15.19 2.89
N ALA A 109 -10.56 -13.99 3.13
CA ALA A 109 -10.89 -12.80 2.38
C ALA A 109 -9.71 -11.83 2.25
N LYS A 110 -9.67 -11.12 1.12
CA LYS A 110 -8.75 -10.00 0.86
C LYS A 110 -9.52 -8.69 0.94
N ASN A 111 -9.03 -7.73 1.73
CA ASN A 111 -9.64 -6.40 1.87
C ASN A 111 -11.16 -6.45 2.09
N GLY A 112 -11.59 -7.38 2.92
CA GLY A 112 -13.00 -7.70 3.12
C GLY A 112 -13.23 -8.30 4.49
N CYS A 113 -14.42 -8.87 4.64
CA CYS A 113 -14.91 -9.44 5.87
C CYS A 113 -15.23 -10.92 5.68
N ILE A 114 -15.20 -11.65 6.78
CA ILE A 114 -15.63 -13.03 6.88
C ILE A 114 -16.61 -13.16 8.03
N ALA A 115 -17.52 -14.11 7.92
CA ALA A 115 -18.46 -14.45 8.98
C ALA A 115 -18.64 -15.96 9.06
N ILE A 116 -19.12 -16.43 10.21
CA ILE A 116 -19.58 -17.80 10.41
C ILE A 116 -20.89 -17.79 11.18
N ALA A 117 -21.87 -18.53 10.67
CA ALA A 117 -23.13 -18.82 11.36
C ALA A 117 -23.15 -20.28 11.80
N VAL A 118 -23.71 -20.53 12.97
CA VAL A 118 -23.94 -21.89 13.49
C VAL A 118 -25.43 -22.05 13.75
N GLY A 119 -26.01 -23.15 13.29
CA GLY A 119 -27.34 -23.61 13.64
C GLY A 119 -27.27 -24.98 14.32
N ASP A 120 -28.43 -25.56 14.61
CA ASP A 120 -28.54 -26.78 15.42
C ASP A 120 -27.79 -27.99 14.83
N THR A 121 -27.64 -28.06 13.50
CA THR A 121 -27.07 -29.24 12.79
C THR A 121 -25.94 -28.92 11.83
N ARG A 122 -25.63 -27.64 11.58
CA ARG A 122 -24.57 -27.21 10.64
C ARG A 122 -24.01 -25.84 10.99
N PHE A 123 -22.90 -25.51 10.36
CA PHE A 123 -22.37 -24.16 10.33
C PHE A 123 -22.07 -23.75 8.89
N GLU A 124 -22.13 -22.45 8.62
CA GLU A 124 -21.76 -21.84 7.34
C GLU A 124 -20.74 -20.75 7.57
N ALA A 125 -19.69 -20.70 6.75
CA ALA A 125 -18.71 -19.62 6.75
C ALA A 125 -18.53 -19.07 5.33
N ASP A 126 -18.53 -17.75 5.20
CA ASP A 126 -18.38 -17.07 3.91
C ASP A 126 -17.78 -15.67 4.11
N SER A 127 -17.47 -15.03 2.99
CA SER A 127 -16.86 -13.71 2.90
C SER A 127 -17.76 -12.68 2.21
N GLY A 128 -17.49 -11.42 2.49
CA GLY A 128 -18.18 -10.28 1.91
C GLY A 128 -17.31 -9.03 1.92
N ARG A 129 -17.73 -8.00 1.21
CA ARG A 129 -17.04 -6.69 1.22
C ARG A 129 -17.26 -5.96 2.54
N THR A 130 -18.36 -6.27 3.23
CA THR A 130 -18.73 -5.72 4.55
C THR A 130 -19.11 -6.84 5.51
N ALA A 131 -19.11 -6.53 6.81
CA ALA A 131 -19.54 -7.47 7.84
C ALA A 131 -21.00 -7.90 7.63
N ASP A 132 -21.88 -6.96 7.26
CA ASP A 132 -23.29 -7.23 7.00
C ASP A 132 -23.48 -8.14 5.79
N GLU A 133 -22.73 -7.91 4.70
CA GLU A 133 -22.79 -8.77 3.52
C GLU A 133 -22.37 -10.21 3.85
N ALA A 134 -21.23 -10.37 4.55
CA ALA A 134 -20.75 -11.68 4.97
C ALA A 134 -21.73 -12.37 5.91
N SER A 135 -22.29 -11.63 6.87
CA SER A 135 -23.22 -12.16 7.88
C SER A 135 -24.55 -12.59 7.25
N THR A 136 -25.12 -11.78 6.35
CA THR A 136 -26.36 -12.13 5.64
C THR A 136 -26.16 -13.38 4.80
N LYS A 137 -25.05 -13.49 4.05
CA LYS A 137 -24.75 -14.70 3.26
C LYS A 137 -24.74 -15.96 4.11
N VAL A 138 -24.01 -15.98 5.22
CA VAL A 138 -23.92 -17.20 6.05
C VAL A 138 -25.23 -17.54 6.74
N ILE A 139 -26.07 -16.56 7.10
CA ILE A 139 -27.40 -16.80 7.66
C ILE A 139 -28.34 -17.37 6.60
N ASP A 140 -28.34 -16.78 5.40
CA ASP A 140 -29.17 -17.24 4.29
C ASP A 140 -28.78 -18.68 3.90
N GLU A 141 -27.48 -18.98 3.79
CA GLU A 141 -27.02 -20.34 3.50
C GLU A 141 -27.34 -21.32 4.65
N CYS A 142 -27.19 -20.90 5.91
CA CYS A 142 -27.50 -21.76 7.06
C CYS A 142 -28.99 -22.13 7.11
N THR A 143 -29.88 -21.19 6.76
CA THR A 143 -31.34 -21.36 6.81
C THR A 143 -31.95 -22.06 5.59
N LYS A 144 -31.21 -22.18 4.48
CA LYS A 144 -31.65 -22.94 3.28
C LYS A 144 -31.82 -24.44 3.54
N TYR A 145 -31.20 -24.97 4.58
CA TYR A 145 -31.25 -26.36 4.96
C TYR A 145 -32.12 -26.52 6.21
N PRO A 146 -32.56 -27.74 6.58
CA PRO A 146 -33.35 -27.99 7.78
C PRO A 146 -32.54 -27.82 9.09
N SER A 147 -31.70 -26.80 9.18
CA SER A 147 -31.03 -26.32 10.38
C SER A 147 -31.85 -25.18 10.98
N LYS A 148 -32.09 -25.23 12.29
CA LYS A 148 -32.80 -24.16 13.02
C LYS A 148 -31.79 -23.34 13.82
N ASN A 149 -32.24 -22.21 14.35
CA ASN A 149 -31.47 -21.33 15.22
C ASN A 149 -30.12 -20.84 14.67
N CYS A 150 -30.03 -20.64 13.35
CA CYS A 150 -28.84 -20.06 12.72
C CYS A 150 -28.52 -18.69 13.32
N LYS A 151 -27.34 -18.56 13.92
CA LYS A 151 -26.85 -17.32 14.53
C LYS A 151 -25.40 -17.08 14.13
N ILE A 152 -25.04 -15.81 13.96
CA ILE A 152 -23.64 -15.41 13.77
C ILE A 152 -22.86 -15.76 15.03
N LEU A 153 -21.85 -16.60 14.87
CA LEU A 153 -20.91 -16.94 15.93
C LEU A 153 -19.69 -15.99 15.90
N TYR A 154 -19.23 -15.62 14.70
CA TYR A 154 -18.11 -14.69 14.54
C TYR A 154 -18.24 -13.89 13.23
N SER A 155 -17.76 -12.65 13.25
CA SER A 155 -17.59 -11.79 12.08
C SER A 155 -16.36 -10.90 12.27
N GLY A 156 -15.54 -10.77 11.22
CA GLY A 156 -14.29 -10.02 11.26
C GLY A 156 -13.96 -9.40 9.90
N CYS A 157 -13.27 -8.26 9.91
CA CYS A 157 -12.95 -7.50 8.70
C CYS A 157 -11.50 -7.04 8.69
N VAL A 158 -10.91 -7.00 7.50
CA VAL A 158 -9.61 -6.38 7.25
C VAL A 158 -9.71 -5.34 6.15
N LYS A 159 -8.98 -4.24 6.32
CA LYS A 159 -8.92 -3.16 5.34
C LYS A 159 -7.48 -3.01 4.85
N PRO A 160 -7.31 -2.62 3.59
CA PRO A 160 -5.97 -2.38 3.09
C PRO A 160 -5.34 -1.15 3.77
N VAL A 161 -4.04 -1.21 3.99
CA VAL A 161 -3.26 -0.18 4.69
C VAL A 161 -2.57 0.73 3.67
N LEU A 162 -2.55 2.04 3.94
CA LEU A 162 -1.77 2.99 3.15
C LEU A 162 -0.31 2.96 3.62
N ARG A 163 0.63 2.72 2.70
CA ARG A 163 2.07 2.69 2.92
C ARG A 163 2.77 3.72 2.07
#